data_AF-A0A6N8X327-F1
#
_entry.id   AF-A0A6N8X327-F1
#
_cell.length_a   1.000
_cell.length_b   1.000
_cell.length_c   1.000
_cell.angle_alpha   90.00
_cell.angle_beta   90.00
_cell.angle_gamma   90.00
#
_symmetry.space_group_name_H-M   'P 1'
#
loop_
_entity.id
_entity.type
_entity.pdbx_description
1 polymer ?
#
loop_
_entity_poly.entity_id
_entity_poly.type
_entity_poly.pdbx_seq_one_letter_code
_entity_poly.pdbx_strand_id
1 'polypeptide(L)'
;MAGTAAGVVRRRERGPVALACLALLTCTGVQEPDLSPERWEDDYETYMAAQLVDRTEAGVATGMNGAVAVAYNGLGARAGLEALAQGGNAIDAALTTAVTQVALTAGAPISYFGILSLVYYD
;
A
#
# COMPACT_ATOMS: atom_id res chain seq x y z
N MET A 1 1.71 -8.56 -24.96
CA MET A 1 2.27 -7.31 -24.42
C MET A 1 1.36 -6.88 -23.27
N ALA A 2 1.64 -7.31 -22.05
CA ALA A 2 0.78 -7.11 -20.89
C ALA A 2 1.55 -6.32 -19.84
N GLY A 3 0.98 -5.19 -19.41
CA GLY A 3 1.61 -4.21 -18.54
C GLY A 3 1.61 -4.65 -17.07
N THR A 4 2.73 -4.39 -16.42
CA THR A 4 2.94 -4.53 -14.98
C THR A 4 2.05 -3.55 -14.20
N ALA A 5 1.27 -4.04 -13.23
CA ALA A 5 0.63 -3.20 -12.22
C ALA A 5 1.67 -2.76 -11.18
N ALA A 6 2.49 -1.79 -11.52
CA ALA A 6 3.40 -1.09 -10.62
C ALA A 6 3.01 0.39 -10.61
N GLY A 7 2.28 0.82 -9.58
CA GLY A 7 1.86 2.21 -9.41
C GLY A 7 3.00 3.07 -8.85
N VAL A 8 3.32 4.16 -9.54
CA VAL A 8 4.31 5.17 -9.09
C VAL A 8 3.60 6.51 -8.94
N VAL A 9 3.53 7.04 -7.72
CA VAL A 9 2.97 8.37 -7.44
C VAL A 9 4.04 9.45 -7.69
N ARG A 10 3.76 10.42 -8.58
CA ARG A 10 4.63 11.60 -8.81
C ARG A 10 4.04 12.86 -8.18
N ARG A 11 4.78 13.51 -7.28
CA ARG A 11 4.47 14.86 -6.76
C ARG A 11 4.84 15.93 -7.79
N ARG A 12 3.97 16.93 -7.94
CA ARG A 12 4.16 18.10 -8.82
C ARG A 12 4.67 19.28 -7.98
N GLU A 13 5.90 19.71 -8.22
CA GLU A 13 6.50 20.86 -7.51
C GLU A 13 6.01 22.20 -8.10
N ARG A 14 5.71 23.17 -7.22
CA ARG A 14 5.49 24.57 -7.58
C ARG A 14 6.40 25.46 -6.73
N GLY A 15 7.07 26.37 -7.43
CA GLY A 15 8.20 27.18 -6.98
C GLY A 15 7.89 28.32 -5.99
N PRO A 16 8.90 29.17 -5.72
CA PRO A 16 9.11 29.76 -4.40
C PRO A 16 8.68 31.23 -4.35
N VAL A 17 7.73 31.58 -3.49
CA VAL A 17 7.52 32.98 -3.08
C VAL A 17 7.14 33.02 -1.60
N ALA A 18 7.76 33.96 -0.89
CA ALA A 18 7.44 34.47 0.45
C ALA A 18 8.09 33.75 1.65
N LEU A 19 9.38 34.05 1.83
CA LEU A 19 10.10 34.00 3.09
C LEU A 19 9.77 35.26 3.91
N ALA A 20 8.97 35.16 4.98
CA ALA A 20 8.94 36.16 6.06
C ALA A 20 8.32 35.57 7.34
N CYS A 21 9.17 35.43 8.36
CA CYS A 21 8.91 34.88 9.69
C CYS A 21 7.59 35.33 10.34
N LEU A 22 6.72 34.38 10.66
CA LEU A 22 5.78 34.49 11.78
C LEU A 22 5.61 33.11 12.43
N ALA A 23 6.15 32.96 13.64
CA ALA A 23 5.89 31.90 14.64
C ALA A 23 5.92 30.43 14.19
N LEU A 24 6.93 29.71 14.69
CA LEU A 24 7.07 28.25 14.75
C LEU A 24 5.96 27.57 15.58
N LEU A 25 4.71 27.70 15.14
CA LEU A 25 3.60 26.88 15.58
C LEU A 25 3.05 26.13 14.35
N THR A 26 3.93 25.40 13.66
CA THR A 26 3.45 24.26 12.88
C THR A 26 3.04 23.21 13.89
N CYS A 27 1.80 23.31 14.37
CA CYS A 27 1.04 22.13 14.70
C CYS A 27 1.13 21.24 13.45
N THR A 28 2.06 20.31 13.45
CA THR A 28 2.00 19.14 12.58
C THR A 28 0.73 18.45 13.00
N GLY A 29 -0.39 18.82 12.39
CA GLY A 29 -1.57 17.97 12.42
C GLY A 29 -1.06 16.64 11.92
N VAL A 30 -0.98 15.64 12.81
CA VAL A 30 -0.79 14.26 12.40
C VAL A 30 -1.97 14.00 11.48
N GLN A 31 -1.69 13.99 10.18
CA GLN A 31 -2.71 13.64 9.21
C GLN A 31 -3.03 12.18 9.52
N GLU A 32 -4.22 11.94 10.05
CA GLU A 32 -4.64 10.59 10.40
C GLU A 32 -4.60 9.74 9.12
N PRO A 33 -3.87 8.61 9.13
CA PRO A 33 -3.75 7.80 7.94
C PRO A 33 -5.12 7.26 7.56
N ASP A 34 -5.53 7.54 6.32
CA ASP A 34 -6.81 7.11 5.76
C ASP A 34 -6.57 5.91 4.87
N LEU A 35 -6.69 4.71 5.46
CA LEU A 35 -6.52 3.44 4.76
C LEU A 35 -7.82 2.93 4.14
N SER A 36 -8.86 3.76 4.06
CA SER A 36 -10.15 3.36 3.49
C SER A 36 -10.01 3.03 2.00
N PRO A 37 -10.64 1.93 1.52
CA PRO A 37 -10.62 1.59 0.11
C PRO A 37 -11.49 2.50 -0.76
N GLU A 38 -12.24 3.45 -0.17
CA GLU A 38 -13.15 4.36 -0.89
C GLU A 38 -12.47 5.16 -2.00
N ARG A 39 -11.15 5.38 -1.91
CA ARG A 39 -10.39 6.12 -2.94
C ARG A 39 -9.60 5.23 -3.88
N TRP A 40 -9.76 3.91 -3.82
CA TRP A 40 -8.99 2.94 -4.61
C TRP A 40 -9.73 2.47 -5.87
N GLU A 41 -10.80 3.17 -6.28
CA GLU A 41 -11.65 2.75 -7.42
C GLU A 41 -10.84 2.51 -8.70
N ASP A 42 -9.88 3.38 -9.02
CA ASP A 42 -9.01 3.26 -10.21
C ASP A 42 -8.09 2.03 -10.14
N ASP A 43 -7.76 1.59 -8.93
CA ASP A 43 -6.87 0.45 -8.69
C ASP A 43 -7.63 -0.88 -8.62
N TYR A 44 -8.92 -0.85 -8.25
CA TYR A 44 -9.69 -2.05 -7.96
C TYR A 44 -9.62 -3.09 -9.09
N GLU A 45 -9.97 -2.69 -10.31
CA GLU A 45 -9.96 -3.59 -11.47
C GLU A 45 -8.56 -4.14 -11.77
N THR A 46 -7.53 -3.32 -11.63
CA THR A 46 -6.14 -3.73 -11.87
C THR A 46 -5.71 -4.83 -10.90
N TYR A 47 -5.95 -4.64 -9.60
CA TYR A 47 -5.56 -5.61 -8.58
C TYR A 47 -6.48 -6.84 -8.53
N MET A 48 -7.74 -6.70 -8.93
CA MET A 48 -8.66 -7.84 -9.09
C MET A 48 -8.34 -8.68 -10.32
N ALA A 49 -8.09 -8.07 -11.47
CA ALA A 49 -7.64 -8.80 -12.66
C ALA A 49 -6.35 -9.58 -12.37
N ALA A 50 -5.42 -8.98 -11.60
CA ALA A 50 -4.16 -9.61 -11.24
C ALA A 50 -4.30 -10.85 -10.32
N GLN A 51 -5.43 -11.02 -9.61
CA GLN A 51 -5.67 -12.17 -8.73
C GLN A 51 -6.38 -13.33 -9.44
N LEU A 52 -7.14 -13.06 -10.50
CA LEU A 52 -8.02 -14.05 -11.16
C LEU A 52 -7.31 -14.90 -12.21
N VAL A 53 -5.98 -14.79 -12.29
CA VAL A 53 -5.16 -15.45 -13.31
C VAL A 53 -4.28 -16.49 -12.65
N ASP A 54 -4.31 -17.71 -13.18
CA ASP A 54 -3.31 -18.72 -12.86
C ASP A 54 -1.98 -18.33 -13.51
N ARG A 55 -1.00 -17.94 -12.68
CA ARG A 55 0.29 -17.43 -13.16
C ARG A 55 1.26 -18.58 -13.34
N THR A 56 1.65 -18.84 -14.58
CA THR A 56 2.71 -19.82 -14.91
C THR A 56 4.11 -19.22 -14.86
N GLU A 57 4.22 -17.89 -14.76
CA GLU A 57 5.48 -17.15 -14.68
C GLU A 57 5.37 -16.00 -13.67
N ALA A 58 6.51 -15.61 -13.08
CA ALA A 58 6.59 -14.48 -12.17
C ALA A 58 6.69 -13.15 -12.94
N GLY A 59 5.93 -12.14 -12.49
CA GLY A 59 6.09 -10.76 -12.95
C GLY A 59 7.21 -10.03 -12.18
N VAL A 60 7.68 -8.92 -12.73
CA VAL A 60 8.67 -8.03 -12.07
C VAL A 60 8.06 -6.65 -11.89
N ALA A 61 8.18 -6.11 -10.67
CA ALA A 61 7.86 -4.73 -10.34
C ALA A 61 9.12 -4.02 -9.82
N THR A 62 9.26 -2.73 -10.13
CA THR A 62 10.38 -1.90 -9.67
C THR A 62 9.83 -0.58 -9.10
N GLY A 63 10.48 -0.07 -8.06
CA GLY A 63 10.09 1.16 -7.38
C GLY A 63 11.19 1.62 -6.42
N MET A 64 11.17 2.90 -6.08
CA MET A 64 12.15 3.51 -5.16
C MET A 64 11.60 3.73 -3.75
N ASN A 65 10.28 3.66 -3.57
CA ASN A 65 9.59 4.08 -2.35
C ASN A 65 8.98 2.89 -1.59
N GLY A 66 9.54 1.69 -1.78
CA GLY A 66 9.05 0.44 -1.21
C GLY A 66 8.27 -0.42 -2.21
N ALA A 67 8.01 -1.67 -1.80
CA ALA A 67 7.30 -2.65 -2.59
C ALA A 67 6.54 -3.61 -1.65
N VAL A 68 5.39 -4.09 -2.10
CA VAL A 68 4.60 -5.11 -1.41
C VAL A 68 4.34 -6.24 -2.40
N ALA A 69 4.66 -7.46 -1.99
CA ALA A 69 4.39 -8.67 -2.74
C ALA A 69 3.58 -9.64 -1.87
N VAL A 70 2.62 -10.31 -2.48
CA VAL A 70 1.71 -11.23 -1.80
C VAL A 70 1.58 -12.52 -2.59
N ALA A 71 1.40 -13.63 -1.89
CA ALA A 71 1.04 -14.91 -2.50
C ALA A 71 -0.44 -14.94 -2.94
N TYR A 72 -1.31 -14.19 -2.24
CA TYR A 72 -2.75 -14.16 -2.47
C TYR A 72 -3.28 -12.73 -2.43
N ASN A 73 -4.34 -12.46 -3.20
CA ASN A 73 -5.15 -11.25 -3.16
C ASN A 73 -4.39 -9.95 -3.49
N GLY A 74 -4.48 -9.51 -4.76
CA GLY A 74 -3.87 -8.25 -5.21
C GLY A 74 -4.30 -7.03 -4.39
N LEU A 75 -5.57 -6.93 -4.00
CA LEU A 75 -6.05 -5.82 -3.17
C LEU A 75 -5.40 -5.76 -1.78
N GLY A 76 -4.94 -6.90 -1.24
CA GLY A 76 -4.13 -6.90 -0.01
C GLY A 76 -2.82 -6.15 -0.22
N ALA A 77 -2.13 -6.40 -1.33
CA ALA A 77 -0.91 -5.67 -1.66
C ALA A 77 -1.16 -4.18 -1.84
N ARG A 78 -2.29 -3.80 -2.47
CA ARG A 78 -2.69 -2.40 -2.63
C ARG A 78 -2.86 -1.66 -1.30
N ALA A 79 -3.42 -2.33 -0.29
CA ALA A 79 -3.58 -1.76 1.05
C ALA A 79 -2.23 -1.51 1.73
N GLY A 80 -1.28 -2.44 1.62
CA GLY A 80 0.08 -2.22 2.11
C GLY A 80 0.81 -1.08 1.39
N LEU A 81 0.62 -0.97 0.08
CA LEU A 81 1.16 0.17 -0.69
C LEU A 81 0.56 1.50 -0.26
N GLU A 82 -0.72 1.53 0.17
CA GLU A 82 -1.32 2.75 0.73
C GLU A 82 -0.62 3.16 2.03
N ALA A 83 -0.35 2.19 2.93
CA ALA A 83 0.38 2.47 4.16
C ALA A 83 1.78 3.04 3.87
N LEU A 84 2.52 2.48 2.91
CA LEU A 84 3.81 3.03 2.48
C LEU A 84 3.68 4.44 1.87
N ALA A 85 2.68 4.65 1.02
CA ALA A 85 2.44 5.94 0.38
C ALA A 85 2.15 7.06 1.39
N GLN A 86 1.56 6.71 2.54
CA GLN A 86 1.26 7.61 3.65
C GLN A 86 2.40 7.73 4.68
N GLY A 87 3.58 7.17 4.38
CA GLY A 87 4.79 7.31 5.20
C GLY A 87 4.96 6.23 6.27
N GLY A 88 4.17 5.16 6.23
CA GLY A 88 4.37 3.97 7.05
C GLY A 88 5.65 3.21 6.65
N ASN A 89 6.17 2.42 7.60
CA ASN A 89 7.35 1.58 7.37
C ASN A 89 6.95 0.18 6.84
N ALA A 90 7.94 -0.71 6.70
CA ALA A 90 7.71 -2.07 6.20
C ALA A 90 6.78 -2.91 7.12
N ILE A 91 6.79 -2.68 8.43
CA ILE A 91 5.85 -3.33 9.36
C ILE A 91 4.43 -2.84 9.14
N ASP A 92 4.22 -1.53 9.02
CA ASP A 92 2.89 -0.94 8.79
C ASP A 92 2.29 -1.48 7.49
N ALA A 93 3.11 -1.56 6.44
CA ALA A 93 2.72 -2.12 5.16
C ALA A 93 2.38 -3.61 5.24
N ALA A 94 3.22 -4.40 5.93
CA ALA A 94 3.02 -5.84 6.08
C ALA A 94 1.76 -6.17 6.90
N LEU A 95 1.55 -5.48 8.02
CA LEU A 95 0.39 -5.69 8.89
C LEU A 95 -0.91 -5.23 8.21
N THR A 96 -0.90 -4.06 7.58
CA THR A 96 -2.05 -3.58 6.78
C THR A 96 -2.41 -4.60 5.72
N THR A 97 -1.43 -5.09 4.96
CA THR A 97 -1.63 -6.14 3.95
C THR A 97 -2.26 -7.39 4.54
N ALA A 98 -1.68 -7.93 5.62
CA ALA A 98 -2.13 -9.20 6.23
C ALA A 98 -3.56 -9.10 6.78
N VAL A 99 -3.88 -8.02 7.50
CA VAL A 99 -5.23 -7.79 8.06
C VAL A 99 -6.25 -7.61 6.94
N THR A 100 -5.93 -6.87 5.88
CA THR A 100 -6.81 -6.73 4.71
C THR A 100 -7.06 -8.08 4.03
N GLN A 101 -6.05 -8.96 3.92
CA GLN A 101 -6.26 -10.28 3.31
C GLN A 101 -7.26 -11.14 4.10
N VAL A 102 -7.35 -11.01 5.42
CA VAL A 102 -8.38 -11.72 6.22
C VAL A 102 -9.78 -11.27 5.80
N ALA A 103 -10.00 -9.96 5.65
CA ALA A 103 -11.26 -9.41 5.17
C ALA A 103 -11.61 -9.90 3.76
N LEU A 104 -10.64 -9.84 2.83
CA LEU A 104 -10.83 -10.23 1.43
C LEU A 104 -11.11 -11.73 1.24
N THR A 105 -10.60 -12.57 2.15
CA THR A 105 -10.85 -14.01 2.11
C THR A 105 -12.02 -14.45 2.99
N ALA A 106 -12.74 -13.51 3.61
CA ALA A 106 -13.79 -13.79 4.60
C ALA A 106 -13.34 -14.77 5.69
N GLY A 107 -12.07 -14.73 6.08
CA GLY A 107 -11.52 -15.59 7.13
C GLY A 107 -11.20 -17.04 6.74
N ALA A 108 -11.25 -17.42 5.46
CA ALA A 108 -11.15 -18.83 5.05
C ALA A 108 -9.74 -19.46 5.20
N PRO A 109 -8.69 -19.03 4.46
CA PRO A 109 -7.35 -19.57 4.64
C PRO A 109 -6.57 -18.91 5.79
N ILE A 110 -7.02 -17.75 6.26
CA ILE A 110 -6.36 -16.93 7.30
C ILE A 110 -7.41 -16.23 8.17
N SER A 111 -7.11 -15.96 9.43
CA SER A 111 -8.06 -15.41 10.41
C SER A 111 -7.40 -14.38 11.32
N TYR A 112 -8.20 -13.43 11.85
CA TYR A 112 -7.76 -12.45 12.85
C TYR A 112 -7.32 -13.09 14.17
N PHE A 113 -7.84 -14.28 14.49
CA PHE A 113 -7.45 -15.06 15.67
C PHE A 113 -6.37 -16.11 15.36
N GLY A 114 -5.79 -16.06 14.15
CA GLY A 114 -4.75 -16.98 13.71
C GLY A 114 -3.37 -16.65 14.26
N ILE A 115 -2.38 -17.45 13.85
CA ILE A 115 -0.97 -17.24 14.19
C ILE A 115 -0.32 -16.40 13.08
N LEU A 116 0.38 -15.33 13.46
CA LEU A 116 1.25 -14.57 12.58
C LEU A 116 2.71 -14.92 12.86
N SER A 117 3.44 -15.36 11.83
CA SER A 117 4.91 -15.46 11.87
C SER A 117 5.49 -14.31 11.04
N LEU A 118 6.31 -13.49 11.67
CA LEU A 118 6.86 -12.27 11.08
C LEU A 118 8.37 -12.21 11.30
N VAL A 119 9.11 -11.96 10.22
CA VAL A 119 10.54 -11.65 10.26
C VAL A 119 10.69 -10.20 9.84
N TYR A 120 11.33 -9.40 10.68
CA TYR A 120 11.56 -7.99 10.46
C TYR A 120 13.04 -7.65 10.59
N TYR A 121 13.50 -6.77 9.72
CA TYR A 121 14.83 -6.18 9.75
C TYR A 121 14.67 -4.67 9.62
N ASP A 122 15.41 -3.93 10.43
CA ASP A 122 15.38 -2.46 10.49
C ASP A 122 16.53 -1.85 9.67
#